data_AF-A0A975IQB8-F1
#
_entry.id   AF-A0A975IQB8-F1
#
_cell.length_a   1.000
_cell.length_b   1.000
_cell.length_c   1.000
_cell.angle_alpha   90.00
_cell.angle_beta   90.00
_cell.angle_gamma   90.00
#
_symmetry.space_group_name_H-M   'P 1'
#
loop_
_entity.id
_entity.type
_entity.pdbx_description
1 polymer ?
#
loop_
_entity_poly.entity_id
_entity_poly.type
_entity_poly.pdbx_seq_one_letter_code
_entity_poly.pdbx_strand_id
1 'polypeptide(L)'
;MKLLDYINLSTRQNELVNWNIALITKGKGETYNLGLNGISQIGCVVRSNDEAKADTENLHIIKNHIIRPKDEFFDLSDAEYEQALERTREYYQSQSKNYKYSFPKGEIVRNEFRNPETALLLIYFIDAEKAGMPVGSKPIVGFAVSFPKSIHSHSVPYAVNNELLPYFNIDDTDDFDDDEN
;
A
#
# COMPACT_ATOMS: atom_id res chain seq x y z
N MET A 1 -16.32 -9.36 1.03
CA MET A 1 -16.33 -9.93 -0.33
C MET A 1 -15.03 -10.71 -0.44
N LYS A 2 -14.97 -11.89 -1.08
CA LYS A 2 -13.65 -12.46 -1.40
C LYS A 2 -13.05 -11.57 -2.48
N LEU A 3 -11.81 -11.12 -2.29
CA LEU A 3 -11.11 -10.21 -3.21
C LEU A 3 -11.19 -10.66 -4.68
N LEU A 4 -11.14 -11.97 -4.91
CA LEU A 4 -11.29 -12.56 -6.25
C LEU A 4 -12.63 -12.24 -6.92
N ASP A 5 -13.73 -12.21 -6.17
CA ASP A 5 -15.05 -11.94 -6.73
C ASP A 5 -15.17 -10.50 -7.21
N TYR A 6 -14.55 -9.56 -6.48
CA TYR A 6 -14.44 -8.16 -6.88
C TYR A 6 -13.68 -8.03 -8.20
N ILE A 7 -12.46 -8.58 -8.24
CA ILE A 7 -11.59 -8.49 -9.41
C ILE A 7 -12.30 -9.09 -10.63
N ASN A 8 -12.91 -10.28 -10.49
CA ASN A 8 -13.65 -10.92 -11.56
C ASN A 8 -14.84 -10.09 -12.06
N LEU A 9 -15.56 -9.41 -11.16
CA LEU A 9 -16.69 -8.56 -11.52
C LEU A 9 -16.21 -7.30 -12.27
N SER A 10 -15.18 -6.64 -11.75
CA SER A 10 -14.58 -5.46 -12.37
C SER A 10 -13.99 -5.78 -13.75
N THR A 11 -13.27 -6.90 -13.92
CA THR A 11 -12.71 -7.31 -15.22
C THR A 11 -13.78 -7.55 -16.28
N ARG A 12 -14.95 -8.09 -15.90
CA ARG A 12 -16.08 -8.26 -16.84
C ARG A 12 -16.65 -6.93 -17.35
N GLN A 13 -16.37 -5.84 -16.65
CA GLN A 13 -16.80 -4.49 -16.99
C GLN A 13 -15.66 -3.65 -17.57
N ASN A 14 -14.56 -4.29 -17.98
CA ASN A 14 -13.32 -3.67 -18.46
C ASN A 14 -12.58 -2.82 -17.42
N GLU A 15 -12.89 -2.96 -16.13
CA GLU A 15 -12.08 -2.39 -15.03
C GLU A 15 -11.03 -3.39 -14.55
N LEU A 16 -9.90 -2.91 -14.02
CA LEU A 16 -8.81 -3.76 -13.49
C LEU A 16 -8.25 -4.80 -14.49
N VAL A 17 -8.28 -4.47 -15.79
CA VAL A 17 -7.75 -5.30 -16.88
C VAL A 17 -6.23 -5.23 -16.98
N ASN A 18 -5.63 -4.14 -16.48
CA ASN A 18 -4.20 -3.89 -16.50
C ASN A 18 -3.63 -3.82 -15.06
N TRP A 19 -2.35 -4.18 -14.92
CA TRP A 19 -1.66 -4.20 -13.63
C TRP A 19 -0.27 -3.57 -13.75
N ASN A 20 -0.05 -2.49 -13.01
CA ASN A 20 1.27 -1.96 -12.75
C ASN A 20 1.85 -2.69 -11.53
N ILE A 21 3.04 -3.25 -11.67
CA ILE A 21 3.70 -4.02 -10.60
C ILE A 21 4.96 -3.28 -10.18
N ALA A 22 4.97 -2.80 -8.94
CA ALA A 22 6.12 -2.16 -8.35
C ALA A 22 6.75 -3.08 -7.30
N LEU A 23 8.03 -3.39 -7.54
CA LEU A 23 8.85 -4.17 -6.64
C LEU A 23 9.63 -3.22 -5.73
N ILE A 24 9.28 -3.20 -4.45
CA ILE A 24 9.82 -2.23 -3.51
C ILE A 24 11.10 -2.76 -2.89
N THR A 25 12.18 -2.01 -3.11
CA THR A 25 13.52 -2.36 -2.61
C THR A 25 14.10 -1.20 -1.81
N LYS A 26 14.85 -1.49 -0.75
CA LYS A 26 15.62 -0.47 -0.01
C LYS A 26 17.03 -0.98 0.26
N GLY A 27 18.01 -0.08 0.17
CA GLY A 27 19.43 -0.41 0.33
C GLY A 27 19.91 -0.62 1.77
N LYS A 28 19.04 -0.57 2.79
CA LYS A 28 19.42 -0.69 4.22
C LYS A 28 19.22 -2.12 4.79
N GLY A 29 18.60 -3.04 4.06
CA GLY A 29 18.40 -4.44 4.49
C GLY A 29 19.36 -5.41 3.79
N GLU A 30 19.30 -6.69 4.18
CA GLU A 30 20.02 -7.73 3.48
C GLU A 30 19.59 -7.84 2.00
N THR A 31 20.53 -8.20 1.14
CA THR A 31 20.24 -8.43 -0.27
C THR A 31 19.85 -9.87 -0.47
N TYR A 32 18.65 -10.12 -0.99
CA TYR A 32 18.17 -11.46 -1.30
C TYR A 32 18.32 -11.76 -2.79
N ASN A 33 18.84 -12.95 -3.11
CA ASN A 33 18.99 -13.40 -4.49
C ASN A 33 17.73 -14.16 -4.92
N LEU A 34 16.97 -13.59 -5.87
CA LEU A 34 15.77 -14.25 -6.41
C LEU A 34 16.07 -15.37 -7.40
N GLY A 35 17.26 -15.36 -8.01
CA GLY A 35 17.61 -16.31 -9.07
C GLY A 35 16.71 -16.21 -10.31
N LEU A 36 16.05 -15.06 -10.55
CA LEU A 36 15.22 -14.84 -11.73
C LEU A 36 16.03 -14.20 -12.85
N ASN A 37 15.71 -14.55 -14.09
CA ASN A 37 16.30 -13.92 -15.27
C ASN A 37 15.92 -12.43 -15.32
N GLY A 38 16.90 -11.55 -15.13
CA GLY A 38 16.74 -10.09 -15.21
C GLY A 38 16.74 -9.35 -13.87
N ILE A 39 16.42 -10.02 -12.76
CA ILE A 39 16.53 -9.45 -11.39
C ILE A 39 17.30 -10.45 -10.53
N SER A 40 18.60 -10.22 -10.39
CA SER A 40 19.48 -11.11 -9.63
C SER A 40 19.42 -10.84 -8.13
N GLN A 41 19.15 -9.60 -7.72
CA GLN A 41 19.26 -9.17 -6.33
C GLN A 41 18.19 -8.13 -5.98
N ILE A 42 17.61 -8.27 -4.79
CA ILE A 42 16.63 -7.35 -4.22
C ILE A 42 17.11 -6.93 -2.82
N GLY A 43 17.17 -5.61 -2.57
CA GLY A 43 17.40 -5.09 -1.23
C GLY A 43 16.13 -5.20 -0.38
N CYS A 44 16.19 -6.00 0.68
CA CYS A 44 15.07 -6.18 1.58
C CYS A 44 14.76 -4.89 2.35
N VAL A 45 13.47 -4.63 2.54
CA VAL A 45 12.95 -3.55 3.38
C VAL A 45 13.06 -3.97 4.84
N VAL A 46 13.61 -3.08 5.65
CA VAL A 46 13.68 -3.27 7.10
C VAL A 46 12.37 -2.77 7.71
N ARG A 47 11.64 -3.67 8.38
CA ARG A 47 10.52 -3.34 9.26
C ARG A 47 10.80 -4.07 10.58
N SER A 48 11.15 -3.31 11.62
CA SER A 48 11.36 -3.88 12.95
C SER A 48 10.02 -4.27 13.56
N ASN A 49 10.02 -5.37 14.32
CA ASN A 49 8.88 -5.74 15.16
C ASN A 49 8.69 -4.67 16.25
N ASP A 50 7.45 -4.38 16.64
CA ASP A 50 7.20 -3.49 17.77
C ASP A 50 7.67 -4.17 19.07
N GLU A 51 8.79 -3.72 19.63
CA GLU A 51 9.36 -4.27 20.87
C GLU A 51 8.37 -4.22 22.06
N ALA A 52 7.33 -3.36 21.98
CA ALA A 52 6.30 -3.26 23.00
C ALA A 52 5.28 -4.41 22.97
N LYS A 53 5.21 -5.18 21.87
CA LYS A 53 4.34 -6.36 21.74
C LYS A 53 5.20 -7.61 21.66
N ALA A 54 5.54 -8.14 22.84
CA ALA A 54 6.24 -9.41 23.00
C ALA A 54 5.36 -10.59 22.52
N ASP A 55 5.23 -10.75 21.21
CA ASP A 55 4.61 -11.88 20.56
C ASP A 55 5.68 -12.58 19.70
N THR A 56 6.02 -13.80 20.11
CA THR A 56 7.01 -14.65 19.44
C THR A 56 6.42 -15.45 18.28
N GLU A 57 5.09 -15.45 18.10
CA GLU A 57 4.41 -16.22 17.06
C GLU A 57 3.94 -15.35 15.88
N ASN A 58 3.62 -14.08 16.12
CA ASN A 58 3.15 -13.16 15.08
C ASN A 58 4.07 -11.96 14.88
N LEU A 59 4.34 -11.62 13.62
CA LEU A 59 5.01 -10.38 13.25
C LEU A 59 4.03 -9.20 13.40
N HIS A 60 4.24 -8.34 14.39
CA HIS A 60 3.48 -7.11 14.55
C HIS A 60 4.21 -5.98 13.84
N ILE A 61 3.75 -5.65 12.63
CA ILE A 61 4.30 -4.54 11.86
C ILE A 61 3.92 -3.23 12.57
N ILE A 62 4.93 -2.41 12.90
CA ILE A 62 4.72 -1.07 13.47
C ILE A 62 3.67 -0.30 12.64
N LYS A 63 2.67 0.26 13.32
CA LYS A 63 1.52 0.99 12.74
C LYS A 63 0.58 0.17 11.84
N ASN A 64 0.62 -1.18 11.86
CA ASN A 64 -0.24 -2.07 11.05
C ASN A 64 -0.18 -1.85 9.52
N HIS A 65 0.78 -1.08 9.00
CA HIS A 65 0.88 -0.75 7.58
C HIS A 65 2.23 -1.18 6.99
N ILE A 66 2.18 -2.12 6.05
CA ILE A 66 3.35 -2.50 5.23
C ILE A 66 3.74 -1.35 4.29
N ILE A 67 2.73 -0.64 3.79
CA ILE A 67 2.81 0.35 2.72
C ILE A 67 3.18 1.72 3.29
N ARG A 68 4.03 2.47 2.59
CA ARG A 68 4.22 3.90 2.86
C ARG A 68 3.30 4.70 1.92
N PRO A 69 2.73 5.82 2.36
CA PRO A 69 1.85 6.64 1.50
C PRO A 69 2.47 6.98 0.15
N LYS A 70 3.76 7.33 0.13
CA LYS A 70 4.51 7.67 -1.09
C LYS A 70 4.61 6.50 -2.08
N ASP A 71 4.56 5.26 -1.60
CA ASP A 71 4.64 4.06 -2.45
C ASP A 71 3.36 3.87 -3.28
N GLU A 72 2.23 4.44 -2.86
CA GLU A 72 0.97 4.37 -3.60
C GLU A 72 0.98 5.19 -4.90
N PHE A 73 2.07 5.89 -5.23
CA PHE A 73 2.15 6.80 -6.37
C PHE A 73 3.17 6.38 -7.44
N PHE A 74 3.77 5.19 -7.33
CA PHE A 74 4.78 4.71 -8.28
C PHE A 74 4.26 4.51 -9.72
N ASP A 75 2.94 4.40 -9.88
CA ASP A 75 2.29 4.26 -11.18
C ASP A 75 1.90 5.59 -11.83
N LEU A 76 2.07 6.72 -11.13
CA LEU A 76 1.80 8.04 -11.67
C LEU A 76 3.02 8.61 -12.39
N SER A 77 2.79 9.38 -13.45
CA SER A 77 3.79 10.27 -14.01
C SER A 77 4.04 11.48 -13.11
N ASP A 78 5.19 12.13 -13.25
CA ASP A 78 5.53 13.35 -12.50
C ASP A 78 4.45 14.45 -12.67
N ALA A 79 3.87 14.56 -13.86
CA ALA A 79 2.80 15.51 -14.14
C ALA A 79 1.50 15.17 -13.39
N GLU A 80 1.08 13.90 -13.39
CA GLU A 80 -0.10 13.44 -12.65
C GLU A 80 0.10 13.57 -11.14
N TYR A 81 1.31 13.30 -10.65
CA TYR A 81 1.67 13.45 -9.25
C TYR A 81 1.51 14.90 -8.77
N GLU A 82 2.07 15.87 -9.52
CA GLU A 82 1.97 17.28 -9.18
C GLU A 82 0.52 17.79 -9.26
N GLN A 83 -0.23 17.38 -10.29
CA GLN A 83 -1.65 17.72 -10.40
C GLN A 83 -2.46 17.14 -9.25
N ALA A 84 -2.20 15.90 -8.84
CA ALA A 84 -2.86 15.28 -7.71
C ALA A 84 -2.55 16.00 -6.39
N LEU A 85 -1.32 16.49 -6.23
CA LEU A 85 -0.90 17.23 -5.05
C LEU A 85 -1.55 18.61 -5.00
N GLU A 86 -1.63 19.32 -6.13
CA GLU A 86 -2.37 20.58 -6.24
C GLU A 86 -3.86 20.39 -5.92
N ARG A 87 -4.50 19.40 -6.55
CA ARG A 87 -5.90 19.03 -6.29
C ARG A 87 -6.14 18.68 -4.83
N THR A 88 -5.19 17.99 -4.19
CA THR A 88 -5.22 17.71 -2.75
C THR A 88 -5.21 19.00 -1.94
N ARG A 89 -4.30 19.94 -2.23
CA ARG A 89 -4.24 21.23 -1.53
C ARG A 89 -5.54 22.01 -1.68
N GLU A 90 -6.09 22.08 -2.89
CA GLU A 90 -7.38 22.75 -3.16
C GLU A 90 -8.53 22.13 -2.37
N TYR A 91 -8.62 20.80 -2.32
CA TYR A 91 -9.64 20.10 -1.55
C TYR A 91 -9.60 20.49 -0.07
N TYR A 92 -8.41 20.47 0.55
CA TYR A 92 -8.27 20.86 1.95
C TYR A 92 -8.50 22.36 2.18
N GLN A 93 -8.05 23.23 1.26
CA GLN A 93 -8.32 24.66 1.33
C GLN A 93 -9.82 24.97 1.29
N SER A 94 -10.60 24.26 0.48
CA SER A 94 -12.06 24.39 0.43
C SER A 94 -12.75 24.01 1.76
N GLN A 95 -12.08 23.22 2.60
CA GLN A 95 -12.50 22.87 3.95
C GLN A 95 -11.88 23.75 5.05
N SER A 96 -11.26 24.88 4.68
CA SER A 96 -10.53 25.75 5.61
C SER A 96 -9.41 25.04 6.38
N LYS A 97 -8.82 24.00 5.77
CA LYS A 97 -7.67 23.25 6.31
C LYS A 97 -6.46 23.44 5.41
N ASN A 98 -5.27 23.49 6.00
CA ASN A 98 -4.02 23.51 5.25
C ASN A 98 -3.45 22.08 5.15
N TYR A 99 -3.19 21.62 3.93
CA TYR A 99 -2.55 20.34 3.71
C TYR A 99 -1.02 20.50 3.84
N LYS A 100 -0.44 19.79 4.83
CA LYS A 100 0.96 19.99 5.27
C LYS A 100 1.99 19.08 4.59
N TYR A 101 1.54 18.06 3.85
CA TYR A 101 2.43 17.06 3.27
C TYR A 101 2.89 17.45 1.85
N SER A 102 4.05 16.93 1.46
CA SER A 102 4.66 17.12 0.13
C SER A 102 4.22 16.07 -0.91
N PHE A 103 3.25 15.23 -0.56
CA PHE A 103 2.73 14.16 -1.41
C PHE A 103 1.19 14.20 -1.45
N PRO A 104 0.53 13.76 -2.54
CA PRO A 104 -0.92 13.83 -2.64
C PRO A 104 -1.63 12.91 -1.65
N LYS A 105 -2.91 13.17 -1.36
CA LYS A 105 -3.72 12.26 -0.53
C LYS A 105 -4.10 11.04 -1.38
N GLY A 106 -3.82 9.84 -0.87
CA GLY A 106 -4.05 8.58 -1.59
C GLY A 106 -5.50 8.38 -2.05
N GLU A 107 -6.49 8.83 -1.26
CA GLU A 107 -7.90 8.80 -1.66
C GLU A 107 -8.17 9.62 -2.92
N ILE A 108 -7.61 10.83 -3.03
CA ILE A 108 -7.79 11.70 -4.20
C ILE A 108 -7.14 11.05 -5.42
N VAL A 109 -5.93 10.49 -5.26
CA VAL A 109 -5.25 9.77 -6.34
C VAL A 109 -6.09 8.60 -6.85
N ARG A 110 -6.57 7.72 -5.94
CA ARG A 110 -7.40 6.56 -6.28
C ARG A 110 -8.69 6.96 -6.97
N ASN A 111 -9.28 8.08 -6.55
CA ASN A 111 -10.61 8.48 -6.99
C ASN A 111 -10.64 9.35 -8.26
N GLU A 112 -9.59 10.12 -8.51
CA GLU A 112 -9.60 11.17 -9.54
C GLU A 112 -8.49 11.01 -10.58
N PHE A 113 -7.36 10.38 -10.25
CA PHE A 113 -6.18 10.33 -11.12
C PHE A 113 -5.87 8.94 -11.66
N ARG A 114 -6.09 7.88 -10.87
CA ARG A 114 -5.76 6.53 -11.31
C ARG A 114 -6.77 6.03 -12.33
N ASN A 115 -6.27 5.46 -13.42
CA ASN A 115 -7.09 4.84 -14.46
C ASN A 115 -7.89 3.66 -13.88
N PRO A 116 -9.25 3.65 -13.99
CA PRO A 116 -10.11 2.55 -13.55
C PRO A 116 -9.79 1.18 -14.15
N GLU A 117 -9.14 1.16 -15.32
CA GLU A 117 -8.69 -0.06 -15.99
C GLU A 117 -7.43 -0.66 -15.36
N THR A 118 -6.69 0.09 -14.53
CA THR A 118 -5.35 -0.29 -14.06
C THR A 118 -5.23 -0.31 -12.54
N ALA A 119 -4.84 -1.46 -11.99
CA ALA A 119 -4.48 -1.60 -10.57
C ALA A 119 -2.97 -1.45 -10.35
N LEU A 120 -2.58 -1.01 -9.16
CA LEU A 120 -1.18 -1.03 -8.70
C LEU A 120 -0.98 -2.18 -7.68
N LEU A 121 -0.07 -3.10 -7.99
CA LEU A 121 0.40 -4.14 -7.07
C LEU A 121 1.80 -3.78 -6.56
N LEU A 122 1.92 -3.64 -5.25
CA LEU A 122 3.18 -3.40 -4.54
C LEU A 122 3.65 -4.71 -3.93
N ILE A 123 4.90 -5.10 -4.18
CA ILE A 123 5.52 -6.29 -3.61
C ILE A 123 6.71 -5.86 -2.75
N TYR A 124 6.68 -6.26 -1.49
CA TYR A 124 7.70 -5.96 -0.48
C TYR A 124 8.44 -7.23 -0.08
N PHE A 125 9.76 -7.18 -0.11
CA PHE A 125 10.61 -8.21 0.50
C PHE A 125 11.08 -7.66 1.84
N ILE A 126 10.62 -8.25 2.94
CA ILE A 126 10.96 -7.80 4.29
C ILE A 126 12.12 -8.66 4.82
N ASP A 127 13.12 -8.00 5.38
CA ASP A 127 14.27 -8.63 6.03
C ASP A 127 13.79 -9.46 7.23
N ALA A 128 13.87 -10.78 7.11
CA ALA A 128 13.34 -11.72 8.09
C ALA A 128 14.09 -11.67 9.42
N GLU A 129 15.42 -11.49 9.39
CA GLU A 129 16.23 -11.43 10.61
C GLU A 129 15.91 -10.18 11.41
N LYS A 130 15.81 -9.02 10.74
CA LYS A 130 15.42 -7.76 11.40
C LYS A 130 13.95 -7.73 11.83
N ALA A 131 13.14 -8.62 11.27
CA ALA A 131 11.78 -8.91 11.70
C ALA A 131 11.72 -9.84 12.93
N GLY A 132 12.86 -10.34 13.44
CA GLY A 132 12.92 -11.22 14.61
C GLY A 132 12.86 -12.71 14.29
N MET A 133 12.99 -13.10 13.02
CA MET A 133 13.09 -14.51 12.63
C MET A 133 14.52 -15.06 12.83
N PRO A 134 14.71 -16.40 12.91
CA PRO A 134 16.04 -16.98 13.03
C PRO A 134 16.99 -16.56 11.90
N VAL A 135 18.28 -16.42 12.23
CA VAL A 135 19.34 -16.10 11.26
C VAL A 135 19.35 -17.09 10.10
N GLY A 136 19.48 -16.59 8.88
CA GLY A 136 19.40 -17.36 7.63
C GLY A 136 17.97 -17.62 7.14
N SER A 137 16.96 -17.03 7.77
CA SER A 137 15.57 -17.11 7.28
C SER A 137 15.41 -16.41 5.93
N LYS A 138 14.54 -16.97 5.08
CA LYS A 138 14.17 -16.33 3.82
C LYS A 138 13.35 -15.06 4.09
N PRO A 139 13.45 -14.01 3.25
CA PRO A 139 12.65 -12.81 3.40
C PRO A 139 11.15 -13.10 3.44
N ILE A 140 10.43 -12.32 4.22
CA ILE A 140 8.96 -12.36 4.25
C ILE A 140 8.46 -11.54 3.06
N VAL A 141 7.61 -12.13 2.22
CA VAL A 141 7.01 -11.42 1.08
C VAL A 141 5.65 -10.84 1.50
N GLY A 142 5.57 -9.52 1.56
CA GLY A 142 4.31 -8.79 1.73
C GLY A 142 3.84 -8.23 0.39
N PHE A 143 2.53 -8.09 0.22
CA PHE A 143 1.98 -7.40 -0.95
C PHE A 143 0.86 -6.46 -0.54
N ALA A 144 0.63 -5.46 -1.39
CA ALA A 144 -0.49 -4.56 -1.29
C ALA A 144 -1.05 -4.24 -2.67
N VAL A 145 -2.36 -4.01 -2.73
CA VAL A 145 -3.04 -3.64 -3.97
C VAL A 145 -3.75 -2.30 -3.77
N SER A 146 -3.42 -1.33 -4.60
CA SER A 146 -4.13 -0.05 -4.65
C SER A 146 -5.09 -0.07 -5.84
N PHE A 147 -6.38 -0.17 -5.53
CA PHE A 147 -7.43 -0.16 -6.55
C PHE A 147 -7.82 1.28 -6.92
N PRO A 148 -8.06 1.56 -8.22
CA PRO A 148 -8.73 2.79 -8.62
C PRO A 148 -10.19 2.78 -8.18
N LYS A 149 -10.82 3.95 -8.18
CA LYS A 149 -12.26 4.06 -8.05
C LYS A 149 -12.95 3.43 -9.27
N SER A 150 -13.84 2.49 -8.97
CA SER A 150 -14.74 1.92 -9.97
C SER A 150 -15.68 3.00 -10.50
N ILE A 151 -15.84 3.04 -11.81
CA ILE A 151 -16.83 3.86 -12.53
C ILE A 151 -18.22 3.22 -12.35
N HIS A 152 -18.26 1.91 -12.13
CA HIS A 152 -19.49 1.17 -11.93
C HIS A 152 -19.92 1.14 -10.45
N SER A 153 -21.19 1.42 -10.19
CA SER A 153 -21.75 1.31 -8.85
C SER A 153 -22.01 -0.16 -8.49
N HIS A 154 -20.98 -0.83 -8.00
CA HIS A 154 -21.13 -2.15 -7.39
C HIS A 154 -21.87 -2.03 -6.05
N SER A 155 -23.20 -1.99 -6.05
CA SER A 155 -23.96 -2.23 -4.82
C SER A 155 -23.95 -3.73 -4.54
N VAL A 156 -23.00 -4.17 -3.72
CA VAL A 156 -22.92 -5.57 -3.30
C VAL A 156 -23.03 -5.63 -1.79
N PRO A 157 -24.07 -6.26 -1.23
CA PRO A 157 -24.19 -6.42 0.21
C PRO A 157 -23.08 -7.35 0.70
N TYR A 158 -22.26 -6.86 1.64
CA TYR A 158 -21.32 -7.69 2.36
C TYR A 158 -21.70 -7.77 3.84
N ALA A 159 -21.87 -8.98 4.34
CA ALA A 159 -22.02 -9.23 5.76
C ALA A 159 -20.63 -9.14 6.40
N VAL A 160 -20.33 -8.02 7.05
CA VAL A 160 -19.23 -7.97 8.01
C VAL A 160 -19.72 -8.67 9.27
N ASN A 161 -18.92 -9.60 9.82
CA ASN A 161 -19.19 -10.10 11.16
C ASN A 161 -19.13 -8.91 12.11
N ASN A 162 -20.21 -8.65 12.84
CA ASN A 162 -20.33 -7.48 13.73
C ASN A 162 -19.16 -7.38 14.72
N GLU A 163 -18.55 -8.51 15.10
CA GLU A 163 -17.40 -8.57 16.00
C GLU A 163 -16.08 -8.07 15.38
N LEU A 164 -15.99 -8.00 14.04
CA LEU A 164 -14.82 -7.48 13.34
C LEU A 164 -14.90 -5.98 13.07
N LEU A 165 -16.09 -5.37 13.14
CA LEU A 165 -16.30 -3.93 12.89
C LEU A 165 -15.40 -3.01 13.73
N PRO A 166 -15.11 -3.28 15.02
CA PRO A 166 -14.22 -2.43 15.81
C PRO A 166 -12.78 -2.40 15.30
N TYR A 167 -12.35 -3.44 14.57
CA TYR A 167 -10.99 -3.53 14.00
C TYR A 167 -10.89 -2.91 12.60
N PHE A 168 -12.02 -2.66 11.93
CA PHE A 168 -12.06 -1.97 10.64
C PHE A 168 -12.13 -0.44 10.79
N ASN A 169 -12.74 0.06 11.87
CA ASN A 169 -12.80 1.48 12.21
C ASN A 169 -11.59 1.91 13.07
N ILE A 170 -10.38 1.58 12.63
CA ILE A 170 -9.21 2.30 13.11
C ILE A 170 -9.17 3.54 12.22
N ASP A 171 -9.47 4.70 12.79
CA ASP A 171 -9.40 5.98 12.08
C ASP A 171 -8.14 6.00 11.20
N ASP A 172 -8.34 6.23 9.89
CA ASP A 172 -7.31 6.65 8.92
C ASP A 172 -6.80 8.06 9.28
N THR A 173 -6.57 8.34 10.57
CA THR A 173 -5.73 9.44 11.02
C THR A 173 -4.32 9.07 10.61
N ASP A 174 -3.99 9.50 9.40
CA ASP A 174 -2.67 9.57 8.78
C ASP A 174 -1.66 10.34 9.67
N ASP A 175 -1.40 9.89 10.89
CA ASP A 175 -0.25 10.32 11.69
C ASP A 175 0.99 9.55 11.18
N PHE A 176 1.29 9.82 9.91
CA PHE A 176 2.58 9.55 9.32
C PHE A 176 3.54 10.60 9.84
N ASP A 177 4.20 10.29 10.96
CA ASP A 177 5.52 10.84 11.21
C ASP A 177 6.42 10.37 10.06
N ASP A 178 6.82 11.33 9.22
CA ASP A 178 7.82 11.15 8.17
C ASP A 178 9.18 11.02 8.89
N ASP A 179 9.39 9.89 9.56
CA ASP A 179 10.70 9.52 10.12
C ASP A 179 11.62 9.11 8.98
N GLU A 180 12.04 10.10 8.18
CA GLU A 180 13.25 10.02 7.36
C GLU A 180 14.19 11.17 7.74
N ASN A 181 15.10 10.86 8.66
CA ASN A 181 16.48 11.33 8.61
C ASN A 181 17.26 10.49 7.58
#